data_AF-A0A842QR92-F1
#
_entry.id   AF-A0A842QR92-F1
#
_cell.length_a   1.000
_cell.length_b   1.000
_cell.length_c   1.000
_cell.angle_alpha   90.00
_cell.angle_beta   90.00
_cell.angle_gamma   90.00
#
_symmetry.space_group_name_H-M   'P 1'
#
loop_
_entity.id
_entity.type
_entity.pdbx_description
1 polymer ?
#
loop_
_entity_poly.entity_id
_entity_poly.type
_entity_poly.pdbx_seq_one_letter_code
_entity_poly.pdbx_strand_id
1 'polypeptide(L)'
;MAGQGDTRYKALDHPIRREIIQFLASEPQTYSRLLEKLGIESGHLTYHLRTLEELVEKDIEGKYQLNREGEQAYRFLTGETKPTETSQSLYIYGILLAVAFLLVVILGSALLGAYTENNEQHITELREDTSILTLEVLDIVYEIFQDWEIPREHWTELLLKIIQIRSNLEKKYDLTGEESINEYADHLRTYESLLSDVIIVGDPGYLSLTIEKRYLIRELHSILLEIDEKLTVL
;
A
#
# COMPACT_ATOMS: atom_id res chain seq x y z
N MET A 1 -50.18 -4.66 36.52
CA MET A 1 -51.12 -5.75 36.18
C MET A 1 -50.87 -6.10 34.73
N ALA A 2 -50.60 -7.39 34.50
CA ALA A 2 -50.33 -7.96 33.19
C ALA A 2 -51.54 -7.88 32.25
N GLY A 3 -51.26 -7.81 30.96
CA GLY A 3 -52.04 -8.44 29.90
C GLY A 3 -53.43 -7.88 29.63
N GLN A 4 -53.52 -6.89 28.74
CA GLN A 4 -54.68 -6.73 27.86
C GLN A 4 -54.15 -6.61 26.43
N GLY A 5 -54.40 -7.67 25.66
CA GLY A 5 -53.65 -8.06 24.46
C GLY A 5 -53.66 -7.01 23.35
N ASP A 6 -52.52 -6.35 23.20
CA ASP A 6 -52.20 -5.54 22.04
C ASP A 6 -52.11 -6.49 20.84
N THR A 7 -53.14 -6.47 19.99
CA THR A 7 -53.33 -7.38 18.84
C THR A 7 -52.26 -7.27 17.75
N ARG A 8 -51.24 -6.44 17.99
CA ARG A 8 -50.23 -6.02 17.03
C ARG A 8 -49.36 -7.18 16.55
N TYR A 9 -49.25 -8.25 17.35
CA TYR A 9 -48.59 -9.50 16.95
C TYR A 9 -49.44 -10.72 17.30
N LYS A 10 -50.69 -10.79 16.83
CA LYS A 10 -51.51 -12.02 16.94
C LYS A 10 -50.79 -13.27 16.40
N ALA A 11 -49.96 -13.08 15.38
CA ALA A 11 -49.11 -14.13 14.86
C ALA A 11 -48.12 -14.67 15.91
N LEU A 12 -47.86 -14.00 17.02
CA LEU A 12 -46.95 -14.45 18.08
C LEU A 12 -47.66 -15.04 19.30
N ASP A 13 -48.99 -15.24 19.24
CA ASP A 13 -49.74 -15.85 20.34
C ASP A 13 -49.40 -17.33 20.55
N HIS A 14 -48.92 -18.02 19.51
CA HIS A 14 -48.55 -19.44 19.60
C HIS A 14 -47.08 -19.63 20.01
N PRO A 15 -46.77 -20.53 20.96
CA PRO A 15 -45.42 -20.71 21.49
C PRO A 15 -44.38 -21.04 20.40
N ILE A 16 -44.68 -21.99 19.51
CA ILE A 16 -43.75 -22.36 18.42
C ILE A 16 -43.40 -21.18 17.51
N ARG A 17 -44.33 -20.24 17.28
CA ARG A 17 -44.06 -19.07 16.43
C ARG A 17 -43.15 -18.07 17.13
N ARG A 18 -43.29 -17.90 18.45
CA ARG A 18 -42.32 -17.13 19.24
C ARG A 18 -40.94 -17.78 19.22
N GLU A 19 -40.86 -19.10 19.34
CA GLU A 19 -39.59 -19.82 19.24
C GLU A 19 -38.98 -19.66 17.85
N ILE A 20 -39.76 -19.71 16.77
CA ILE A 20 -39.27 -19.40 15.42
C ILE A 20 -38.69 -17.98 15.38
N ILE A 21 -39.43 -16.97 15.86
CA ILE A 21 -38.92 -15.58 15.85
C ILE A 21 -37.65 -15.45 16.68
N GLN A 22 -37.61 -16.02 17.88
CA GLN A 22 -36.43 -15.99 18.74
C GLN A 22 -35.25 -16.71 18.11
N PHE A 23 -35.49 -17.85 17.47
CA PHE A 23 -34.43 -18.63 16.84
C PHE A 23 -33.89 -17.91 15.60
N LEU A 24 -34.77 -17.39 14.74
CA LEU A 24 -34.39 -16.61 13.57
C LEU A 24 -33.80 -15.24 13.91
N ALA A 25 -34.09 -14.70 15.10
CA ALA A 25 -33.43 -13.49 15.60
C ALA A 25 -31.93 -13.70 15.84
N SER A 26 -31.47 -14.95 15.99
CA SER A 26 -30.04 -15.26 16.09
C SER A 26 -29.37 -15.39 14.73
N GLU A 27 -29.93 -16.17 13.80
CA GLU A 27 -29.40 -16.34 12.44
C GLU A 27 -30.45 -16.90 11.45
N PRO A 28 -30.29 -16.68 10.12
CA PRO A 28 -31.15 -17.26 9.10
C PRO A 28 -31.06 -18.80 9.03
N GLN A 29 -32.19 -19.49 8.85
CA GLN A 29 -32.25 -20.95 8.91
C GLN A 29 -32.93 -21.59 7.70
N THR A 30 -32.45 -22.76 7.27
CA THR A 30 -33.16 -23.55 6.25
C THR A 30 -34.43 -24.16 6.84
N TYR A 31 -35.38 -24.47 5.96
CA TYR A 31 -36.63 -25.12 6.36
C TYR A 31 -36.40 -26.44 7.11
N SER A 32 -35.46 -27.27 6.66
CA SER A 32 -35.14 -28.55 7.30
C SER A 32 -34.51 -28.37 8.67
N ARG A 33 -33.67 -27.35 8.87
CA ARG A 33 -33.09 -27.04 10.18
C ARG A 33 -34.13 -26.56 11.18
N LEU A 34 -35.07 -25.73 10.72
CA LEU A 34 -36.21 -25.33 11.54
C LEU A 34 -37.08 -26.54 11.93
N LEU A 35 -37.34 -27.47 11.01
CA LEU A 35 -38.06 -28.71 11.33
C LEU A 35 -37.31 -29.56 12.36
N GLU A 36 -36.02 -29.78 12.16
CA GLU A 36 -35.18 -30.57 13.07
C GLU A 36 -35.15 -29.94 14.46
N LYS A 37 -34.94 -28.62 14.54
CA LYS A 37 -34.81 -27.90 15.81
C LYS A 37 -36.12 -27.83 16.59
N LEU A 38 -37.23 -27.60 15.90
CA LEU A 38 -38.56 -27.49 16.52
C LEU A 38 -39.22 -28.87 16.73
N GLY A 39 -38.74 -29.90 16.03
CA GLY A 39 -39.22 -31.28 16.17
C GLY A 39 -40.67 -31.50 15.71
N ILE A 40 -41.16 -30.72 14.74
CA ILE A 40 -42.55 -30.76 14.27
C ILE A 40 -42.70 -31.32 12.85
N GLU A 41 -43.92 -31.71 12.50
CA GLU A 41 -44.23 -32.19 11.15
C GLU A 41 -44.20 -31.06 10.12
N SER A 42 -43.78 -31.42 8.89
CA SER A 42 -43.55 -30.47 7.81
C SER A 42 -44.79 -29.62 7.46
N GLY A 43 -45.99 -30.20 7.41
CA GLY A 43 -47.20 -29.42 7.12
C GLY A 43 -47.48 -28.31 8.14
N HIS A 44 -47.13 -28.54 9.41
CA HIS A 44 -47.33 -27.58 10.50
C HIS A 44 -46.32 -26.44 10.47
N LEU A 45 -45.05 -26.71 10.14
CA LEU A 45 -44.07 -25.62 10.01
C LEU A 45 -44.42 -24.70 8.82
N THR A 46 -44.87 -25.25 7.69
CA THR A 46 -45.31 -24.44 6.54
C THR A 46 -46.46 -23.53 6.97
N TYR A 47 -47.43 -24.04 7.72
CA TYR A 47 -48.54 -23.25 8.23
C TYR A 47 -48.07 -22.11 9.17
N HIS A 48 -47.12 -22.40 10.07
CA HIS A 48 -46.57 -21.41 10.99
C HIS A 48 -45.78 -20.32 10.27
N LEU A 49 -44.91 -20.69 9.32
CA LEU A 49 -44.12 -19.72 8.55
C LEU A 49 -45.01 -18.84 7.67
N ARG A 50 -46.05 -19.40 7.03
CA ARG A 50 -47.02 -18.59 6.28
C ARG A 50 -47.76 -17.60 7.18
N THR A 51 -48.11 -18.01 8.39
CA THR A 51 -48.73 -17.10 9.36
C THR A 51 -47.77 -16.01 9.85
N LEU A 52 -46.46 -16.22 9.70
CA LEU A 52 -45.40 -15.28 10.06
C LEU A 52 -44.84 -14.52 8.85
N GLU A 53 -45.43 -14.63 7.65
CA GLU A 53 -44.84 -14.10 6.42
C GLU A 53 -44.61 -12.58 6.43
N GLU A 54 -45.38 -11.82 7.21
CA GLU A 54 -45.18 -10.38 7.39
C GLU A 54 -43.99 -10.06 8.32
N LEU A 55 -43.54 -11.03 9.11
CA LEU A 55 -42.44 -10.88 10.09
C LEU A 55 -41.18 -11.63 9.65
N VAL A 56 -41.34 -12.67 8.82
CA VAL A 56 -40.30 -13.59 8.39
C VAL A 56 -40.31 -13.64 6.88
N GLU A 57 -39.15 -13.39 6.29
CA GLU A 57 -38.93 -13.48 4.86
C GLU A 57 -37.99 -14.64 4.54
N LYS A 58 -37.99 -15.05 3.27
CA LYS A 58 -37.09 -16.08 2.76
C LYS A 58 -36.08 -15.44 1.81
N ASP A 59 -34.81 -15.67 2.09
CA ASP A 59 -33.73 -15.16 1.26
C ASP A 59 -33.59 -15.93 -0.05
N ILE A 60 -32.69 -15.47 -0.91
CA ILE A 60 -32.44 -16.03 -2.24
C ILE A 60 -31.90 -17.47 -2.21
N GLU A 61 -31.30 -17.91 -1.10
CA GLU A 61 -30.80 -19.28 -0.90
C GLU A 61 -31.88 -20.21 -0.34
N GLY A 62 -33.03 -19.64 0.00
CA GLY A 62 -34.16 -20.35 0.55
C GLY A 62 -34.10 -20.56 2.07
N LYS A 63 -33.32 -19.75 2.80
CA LYS A 63 -33.34 -19.70 4.27
C LYS A 63 -34.33 -18.63 4.73
N TYR A 64 -34.92 -18.85 5.90
CA TYR A 64 -35.86 -17.92 6.52
C TYR A 64 -35.13 -17.03 7.52
N GLN A 65 -35.50 -15.75 7.57
CA GLN A 65 -34.95 -14.75 8.49
C GLN A 65 -36.00 -13.72 8.90
N LEU A 66 -35.76 -12.98 9.99
CA LEU A 66 -36.64 -11.87 10.36
C LEU A 66 -36.45 -10.69 9.41
N ASN A 67 -37.54 -10.04 9.05
CA ASN A 67 -37.48 -8.73 8.43
C ASN A 67 -37.56 -7.63 9.52
N ARG A 68 -37.57 -6.36 9.08
CA ARG A 68 -37.61 -5.21 10.00
C ARG A 68 -38.81 -5.23 10.97
N GLU A 69 -39.98 -5.71 10.55
CA GLU A 69 -41.16 -5.81 11.43
C GLU A 69 -41.03 -7.01 12.37
N GLY A 70 -40.47 -8.14 11.91
CA GLY A 70 -40.13 -9.28 12.77
C GLY A 70 -39.14 -8.94 13.88
N GLU A 71 -38.14 -8.11 13.59
CA GLU A 71 -37.21 -7.60 14.61
C GLU A 71 -37.90 -6.71 15.63
N GLN A 72 -38.81 -5.82 15.21
CA GLN A 72 -39.61 -5.04 16.15
C GLN A 72 -40.52 -5.93 16.98
N ALA A 73 -41.07 -6.99 16.39
CA ALA A 73 -41.88 -7.99 17.09
C ALA A 73 -41.07 -8.75 18.15
N TYR A 74 -39.82 -9.11 17.83
CA TYR A 74 -38.89 -9.69 18.78
C TYR A 74 -38.57 -8.71 19.92
N ARG A 75 -38.30 -7.43 19.63
CA ARG A 75 -38.08 -6.38 20.66
C ARG A 75 -39.29 -6.14 21.54
N PHE A 76 -40.48 -6.25 20.97
CA PHE A 76 -41.73 -6.22 21.73
C PHE A 76 -41.86 -7.43 22.66
N LEU A 77 -41.52 -8.64 22.20
CA LEU A 77 -41.49 -9.85 23.03
C LEU A 77 -40.48 -9.73 24.19
N THR A 78 -39.39 -8.97 24.02
CA THR A 78 -38.34 -8.79 25.04
C THR A 78 -38.48 -7.51 25.88
N GLY A 79 -39.34 -6.55 25.49
CA GLY A 79 -39.77 -5.41 26.31
C GLY A 79 -38.93 -4.12 26.22
N GLU A 80 -38.23 -3.84 25.13
CA GLU A 80 -37.30 -2.70 24.99
C GLU A 80 -37.90 -1.51 24.18
N THR A 81 -38.02 -0.28 24.73
CA THR A 81 -38.48 0.95 23.98
C THR A 81 -37.74 2.27 24.35
N LYS A 82 -37.53 3.20 23.39
CA LYS A 82 -36.98 4.59 23.52
C LYS A 82 -37.59 5.57 22.47
N PRO A 83 -37.61 6.91 22.70
CA PRO A 83 -38.29 7.92 21.86
C PRO A 83 -37.49 8.37 20.61
N THR A 84 -38.18 8.91 19.60
CA THR A 84 -37.63 9.33 18.29
C THR A 84 -37.53 10.87 18.17
N GLU A 85 -36.31 11.43 18.12
CA GLU A 85 -36.01 12.85 17.81
C GLU A 85 -34.95 12.97 16.67
N THR A 86 -34.80 14.18 16.09
CA THR A 86 -33.68 14.76 15.26
C THR A 86 -33.68 14.59 13.71
N SER A 87 -33.65 15.69 12.92
CA SER A 87 -33.20 15.63 11.49
C SER A 87 -32.70 16.93 10.78
N GLN A 88 -33.17 18.15 11.06
CA GLN A 88 -32.76 19.33 10.24
C GLN A 88 -31.36 19.90 10.52
N SER A 89 -30.96 20.06 11.78
CA SER A 89 -29.60 20.55 12.11
C SER A 89 -28.52 19.55 11.68
N LEU A 90 -28.82 18.25 11.76
CA LEU A 90 -27.94 17.17 11.32
C LEU A 90 -27.55 17.27 9.84
N TYR A 91 -28.47 17.73 8.98
CA TYR A 91 -28.21 17.85 7.55
C TYR A 91 -27.19 18.96 7.21
N ILE A 92 -27.30 20.13 7.84
CA ILE A 92 -26.35 21.24 7.63
C ILE A 92 -24.96 20.86 8.17
N TYR A 93 -24.89 20.23 9.35
CA TYR A 93 -23.63 19.70 9.86
C TYR A 93 -23.04 18.64 8.92
N GLY A 94 -23.88 17.79 8.32
CA GLY A 94 -23.47 16.83 7.30
C GLY A 94 -22.86 17.49 6.06
N ILE A 95 -23.49 18.54 5.52
CA ILE A 95 -22.95 19.29 4.38
C ILE A 95 -21.63 19.97 4.73
N LEU A 96 -21.55 20.65 5.87
CA LEU A 96 -20.32 21.32 6.30
C LEU A 96 -19.18 20.32 6.51
N LEU A 97 -19.46 19.16 7.09
CA LEU A 97 -18.49 18.06 7.21
C LEU A 97 -18.06 17.52 5.85
N ALA A 98 -19.00 17.35 4.91
CA ALA A 98 -18.67 16.89 3.57
C ALA A 98 -17.79 17.89 2.81
N VAL A 99 -18.10 19.19 2.89
CA VAL A 99 -17.28 20.25 2.28
C VAL A 99 -15.90 20.32 2.94
N ALA A 100 -15.84 20.29 4.27
CA ALA A 100 -14.58 20.27 5.00
C ALA A 100 -13.72 19.05 4.62
N PHE A 101 -14.35 17.86 4.48
CA PHE A 101 -13.67 16.66 4.03
C PHE A 101 -13.14 16.80 2.60
N LEU A 102 -13.95 17.32 1.66
CA LEU A 102 -13.49 17.56 0.29
C LEU A 102 -12.32 18.54 0.23
N LEU A 103 -12.35 19.61 1.03
CA LEU A 103 -11.23 20.54 1.12
C LEU A 103 -9.97 19.85 1.64
N VAL A 104 -10.07 19.02 2.68
CA VAL A 104 -8.93 18.25 3.20
C VAL A 104 -8.39 17.28 2.14
N VAL A 105 -9.27 16.61 1.38
CA VAL A 105 -8.85 15.72 0.29
C VAL A 105 -8.15 16.50 -0.81
N ILE A 106 -8.67 17.66 -1.22
CA ILE A 106 -8.06 18.52 -2.25
C ILE A 106 -6.69 19.02 -1.77
N LEU A 107 -6.60 19.56 -0.55
CA LEU A 107 -5.33 19.98 0.03
C LEU A 107 -4.34 18.81 0.15
N GLY A 108 -4.82 17.64 0.59
CA GLY A 108 -4.01 16.43 0.68
C GLY A 108 -3.47 16.00 -0.68
N SER A 109 -4.31 16.00 -1.72
CA SER A 109 -3.89 15.68 -3.09
C SER A 109 -2.91 16.71 -3.65
N ALA A 110 -3.09 18.01 -3.36
CA ALA A 110 -2.17 19.06 -3.79
C ALA A 110 -0.81 18.95 -3.10
N LEU A 111 -0.79 18.64 -1.80
CA LEU A 111 0.44 18.41 -1.03
C LEU A 111 1.18 17.15 -1.49
N LEU A 112 0.44 16.05 -1.70
CA LEU A 112 1.00 14.82 -2.23
C LEU A 112 1.55 15.02 -3.64
N GLY A 113 0.81 15.70 -4.51
CA GLY A 113 1.24 16.01 -5.88
C GLY A 113 2.48 16.90 -5.93
N ALA A 114 2.53 17.95 -5.10
CA ALA A 114 3.70 18.81 -5.00
C ALA A 114 4.94 18.05 -4.46
N TYR A 115 4.74 17.14 -3.51
CA TYR A 115 5.81 16.29 -2.98
C TYR A 115 6.35 15.33 -4.05
N THR A 116 5.47 14.66 -4.81
CA THR A 116 5.88 13.75 -5.88
C THR A 116 6.60 14.48 -7.01
N GLU A 117 6.09 15.65 -7.43
CA GLU A 117 6.69 16.45 -8.50
C GLU A 117 8.11 16.92 -8.14
N ASN A 118 8.32 17.38 -6.90
CA ASN A 118 9.64 17.78 -6.42
C ASN A 118 10.63 16.60 -6.42
N ASN A 119 10.17 15.41 -6.01
CA ASN A 119 11.02 14.21 -6.02
C ASN A 119 11.37 13.77 -7.45
N GLU A 120 10.42 13.81 -8.38
CA GLU A 120 10.68 13.49 -9.79
C GLU A 120 11.73 14.42 -10.39
N GLN A 121 11.59 15.73 -10.19
CA GLN A 121 12.58 16.72 -10.63
C GLN A 121 13.98 16.43 -10.06
N HIS A 122 14.06 16.16 -8.75
CA HIS A 122 15.34 15.89 -8.11
C HIS A 122 15.97 14.55 -8.57
N ILE A 123 15.16 13.52 -8.83
CA ILE A 123 15.63 12.26 -9.41
C ILE A 123 16.18 12.48 -10.83
N THR A 124 15.53 13.33 -11.64
CA THR A 124 16.02 13.71 -12.98
C THR A 124 17.35 14.44 -12.91
N GLU A 125 17.50 15.41 -11.99
CA GLU A 125 18.77 16.13 -11.77
C GLU A 125 19.90 15.17 -11.40
N LEU A 126 19.68 14.28 -10.41
CA LEU A 126 20.66 13.27 -10.01
C LEU A 126 21.04 12.35 -11.17
N ARG A 127 20.07 11.98 -12.02
CA ARG A 127 20.32 11.16 -13.21
C ARG A 127 21.23 11.89 -14.20
N GLU A 128 20.90 13.13 -14.54
CA GLU A 128 21.66 13.93 -15.51
C GLU A 128 23.11 14.15 -15.03
N ASP A 129 23.28 14.56 -13.77
CA ASP A 129 24.60 14.75 -13.17
C ASP A 129 25.42 13.47 -13.18
N THR A 130 24.79 12.33 -12.86
CA THR A 130 25.48 11.03 -12.83
C THR A 130 25.92 10.60 -14.23
N SER A 131 25.08 10.79 -15.25
CA SER A 131 25.45 10.51 -16.64
C SER A 131 26.60 11.39 -17.13
N ILE A 132 26.57 12.70 -16.84
CA ILE A 132 27.66 13.62 -17.19
C ILE A 132 28.96 13.18 -16.54
N LEU A 133 28.96 12.95 -15.22
CA LEU A 133 30.14 12.49 -14.49
C LEU A 133 30.66 11.16 -15.04
N THR A 134 29.77 10.24 -15.39
CA THR A 134 30.14 8.94 -15.96
C THR A 134 30.86 9.11 -17.28
N LEU A 135 30.35 9.95 -18.19
CA LEU A 135 31.02 10.27 -19.46
C LEU A 135 32.39 10.91 -19.26
N GLU A 136 32.50 11.86 -18.32
CA GLU A 136 33.79 12.47 -17.99
C GLU A 136 34.80 11.48 -17.42
N VAL A 137 34.36 10.53 -16.61
CA VAL A 137 35.24 9.46 -16.10
C VAL A 137 35.67 8.53 -17.22
N LEU A 138 34.78 8.18 -18.14
CA LEU A 138 35.10 7.35 -19.29
C LEU A 138 36.22 8.00 -20.12
N ASP A 139 36.15 9.32 -20.34
CA ASP A 139 37.19 10.08 -21.03
C ASP A 139 38.56 9.97 -20.33
N ILE A 140 38.60 10.20 -19.01
CA ILE A 140 39.81 10.03 -18.20
C ILE A 140 40.36 8.60 -18.29
N VAL A 141 39.47 7.60 -18.26
CA VAL A 141 39.86 6.19 -18.40
C VAL A 141 40.51 5.94 -19.77
N TYR A 142 39.98 6.51 -20.84
CA TYR A 142 40.59 6.40 -22.17
C TYR A 142 41.96 7.08 -22.22
N GLU A 143 42.10 8.28 -21.65
CA GLU A 143 43.38 8.99 -21.56
C GLU A 143 44.43 8.17 -20.79
N ILE A 144 44.03 7.60 -19.64
CA ILE A 144 44.86 6.70 -18.82
C ILE A 144 45.40 5.52 -19.63
N PHE A 145 44.63 4.98 -20.58
CA PHE A 145 45.06 3.86 -21.42
C PHE A 145 45.99 4.27 -22.57
N GLN A 146 46.00 5.54 -23.00
CA GLN A 146 46.87 6.02 -24.07
C GLN A 146 48.32 6.23 -23.60
N ASP A 147 48.50 6.60 -22.33
CA ASP A 147 49.80 6.95 -21.77
C ASP A 147 50.41 5.85 -20.90
N TRP A 148 51.76 5.76 -20.91
CA TRP A 148 52.50 4.80 -20.07
C TRP A 148 52.71 5.29 -18.63
N GLU A 149 52.79 6.62 -18.45
CA GLU A 149 52.92 7.30 -17.16
C GLU A 149 51.69 8.18 -16.98
N ILE A 150 50.94 7.93 -15.91
CA ILE A 150 49.65 8.60 -15.69
C ILE A 150 49.87 9.75 -14.71
N PRO A 151 49.59 11.01 -15.10
CA PRO A 151 49.62 12.15 -14.21
C PRO A 151 48.80 11.91 -12.93
N ARG A 152 49.31 12.36 -11.78
CA ARG A 152 48.61 12.22 -10.49
C ARG A 152 47.23 12.89 -10.51
N GLU A 153 47.09 13.98 -11.26
CA GLU A 153 45.80 14.66 -11.44
C GLU A 153 44.73 13.72 -11.99
N HIS A 154 45.02 12.89 -12.99
CA HIS A 154 44.03 11.96 -13.57
C HIS A 154 43.55 10.92 -12.55
N TRP A 155 44.46 10.36 -11.74
CA TRP A 155 44.07 9.45 -10.65
C TRP A 155 43.19 10.13 -9.61
N THR A 156 43.54 11.37 -9.25
CA THR A 156 42.80 12.15 -8.26
C THR A 156 41.42 12.54 -8.77
N GLU A 157 41.35 13.01 -10.01
CA GLU A 157 40.10 13.37 -10.68
C GLU A 157 39.18 12.16 -10.84
N LEU A 158 39.74 11.01 -11.25
CA LEU A 158 39.04 9.74 -11.30
C LEU A 158 38.42 9.39 -9.94
N LEU A 159 39.21 9.41 -8.86
CA LEU A 159 38.69 9.13 -7.52
C LEU A 159 37.55 10.08 -7.14
N LEU A 160 37.73 11.39 -7.33
CA LEU A 160 36.73 12.40 -6.95
C LEU A 160 35.41 12.20 -7.70
N LYS A 161 35.46 11.95 -9.01
CA LYS A 161 34.26 11.73 -9.81
C LYS A 161 33.57 10.42 -9.45
N ILE A 162 34.31 9.34 -9.14
CA ILE A 162 33.73 8.09 -8.63
C ILE A 162 32.99 8.31 -7.29
N ILE A 163 33.56 9.11 -6.38
CA ILE A 163 32.90 9.46 -5.12
C ILE A 163 31.59 10.21 -5.39
N GLN A 164 31.60 11.16 -6.34
CA GLN A 164 30.41 11.93 -6.71
C GLN A 164 29.33 11.05 -7.35
N ILE A 165 29.70 10.19 -8.31
CA ILE A 165 28.80 9.22 -8.95
C ILE A 165 28.17 8.32 -7.88
N ARG A 166 28.98 7.72 -7.00
CA ARG A 166 28.47 6.88 -5.90
C ARG A 166 27.50 7.66 -5.02
N SER A 167 27.85 8.88 -4.60
CA SER A 167 26.98 9.70 -3.76
C SER A 167 25.65 10.02 -4.43
N ASN A 168 25.63 10.27 -5.74
CA ASN A 168 24.41 10.52 -6.48
C ASN A 168 23.54 9.25 -6.60
N LEU A 169 24.16 8.09 -6.81
CA LEU A 169 23.46 6.81 -6.82
C LEU A 169 22.85 6.48 -5.45
N GLU A 170 23.57 6.69 -4.34
CA GLU A 170 23.05 6.49 -2.97
C GLU A 170 21.83 7.37 -2.70
N LYS A 171 21.91 8.68 -3.03
CA LYS A 171 20.76 9.59 -2.91
C LYS A 171 19.58 9.17 -3.77
N LYS A 172 19.85 8.72 -5.01
CA LYS A 172 18.79 8.22 -5.90
C LYS A 172 18.13 6.98 -5.32
N TYR A 173 18.90 6.05 -4.76
CA TYR A 173 18.37 4.88 -4.06
C TYR A 173 17.50 5.27 -2.86
N ASP A 174 17.92 6.24 -2.04
CA ASP A 174 17.11 6.72 -0.91
C ASP A 174 15.74 7.27 -1.35
N LEU A 175 15.65 7.80 -2.57
CA LEU A 175 14.42 8.36 -3.14
C LEU A 175 13.56 7.31 -3.88
N THR A 176 14.18 6.37 -4.59
CA THR A 176 13.46 5.42 -5.47
C THR A 176 13.31 4.01 -4.89
N GLY A 177 14.19 3.61 -3.98
CA GLY A 177 14.30 2.24 -3.47
C GLY A 177 14.77 1.21 -4.50
N GLU A 178 15.31 1.62 -5.64
CA GLU A 178 15.73 0.71 -6.72
C GLU A 178 17.02 -0.04 -6.34
N GLU A 179 16.92 -1.32 -5.99
CA GLU A 179 18.06 -2.12 -5.50
C GLU A 179 19.25 -2.15 -6.46
N SER A 180 19.02 -2.18 -7.78
CA SER A 180 20.10 -2.18 -8.77
C SER A 180 20.98 -0.92 -8.71
N ILE A 181 20.40 0.24 -8.32
CA ILE A 181 21.16 1.48 -8.12
C ILE A 181 22.07 1.38 -6.89
N ASN A 182 21.58 0.75 -5.81
CA ASN A 182 22.37 0.52 -4.62
C ASN A 182 23.52 -0.47 -4.88
N GLU A 183 23.29 -1.52 -5.67
CA GLU A 183 24.34 -2.47 -6.06
C GLU A 183 25.50 -1.77 -6.78
N TYR A 184 25.22 -0.86 -7.72
CA TYR A 184 26.26 -0.06 -8.37
C TYR A 184 27.00 0.85 -7.38
N ALA A 185 26.30 1.50 -6.46
CA ALA A 185 26.94 2.33 -5.43
C ALA A 185 27.89 1.52 -4.53
N ASP A 186 27.49 0.30 -4.15
CA ASP A 186 28.31 -0.62 -3.36
C ASP A 186 29.54 -1.11 -4.14
N HIS A 187 29.39 -1.40 -5.43
CA HIS A 187 30.53 -1.70 -6.30
C HIS A 187 31.52 -0.53 -6.35
N LEU A 188 31.04 0.69 -6.62
CA LEU A 188 31.89 1.87 -6.70
C LEU A 188 32.63 2.17 -5.38
N ARG A 189 32.04 1.85 -4.22
CA ARG A 189 32.71 1.99 -2.92
C ARG A 189 33.99 1.15 -2.83
N THR A 190 34.00 -0.02 -3.46
CA THR A 190 35.19 -0.89 -3.53
C THR A 190 36.29 -0.22 -4.36
N TYR A 191 35.94 0.35 -5.52
CA TYR A 191 36.89 1.05 -6.39
C TYR A 191 37.41 2.34 -5.76
N GLU A 192 36.58 3.08 -5.03
CA GLU A 192 36.98 4.25 -4.25
C GLU A 192 38.14 3.91 -3.30
N SER A 193 38.02 2.81 -2.54
CA SER A 193 39.08 2.34 -1.65
C SER A 193 40.37 2.01 -2.40
N LEU A 194 40.26 1.25 -3.50
CA LEU A 194 41.41 0.83 -4.29
C LEU A 194 42.12 2.01 -4.97
N LEU A 195 41.37 2.99 -5.47
CA LEU A 195 41.91 4.21 -6.08
C LEU A 195 42.56 5.13 -5.03
N SER A 196 41.95 5.24 -3.85
CA SER A 196 42.53 5.98 -2.71
C SER A 196 43.91 5.42 -2.33
N ASP A 197 44.04 4.10 -2.25
CA ASP A 197 45.31 3.42 -1.97
C ASP A 197 46.38 3.74 -3.05
N VAL A 198 45.99 3.84 -4.32
CA VAL A 198 46.90 4.23 -5.41
C VAL A 198 47.45 5.65 -5.21
N ILE A 199 46.61 6.60 -4.76
CA ILE A 199 46.99 8.02 -4.61
C ILE A 199 47.81 8.28 -3.35
N ILE A 200 47.51 7.59 -2.25
CA ILE A 200 48.13 7.83 -0.93
C ILE A 200 49.61 7.44 -0.91
N VAL A 201 49.99 6.39 -1.64
CA VAL A 201 51.35 5.83 -1.56
C VAL A 201 52.43 6.79 -2.12
N GLY A 202 52.07 7.82 -2.90
CA GLY A 202 52.93 8.98 -3.18
C GLY A 202 54.26 8.71 -3.93
N ASP A 203 54.52 7.47 -4.34
CA ASP A 203 55.70 7.06 -5.11
C ASP A 203 55.41 7.21 -6.63
N PRO A 204 56.29 7.88 -7.41
CA PRO A 204 56.16 7.96 -8.88
C PRO A 204 55.97 6.60 -9.57
N GLY A 205 56.59 5.53 -9.06
CA GLY A 205 56.39 4.17 -9.57
C GLY A 205 54.97 3.64 -9.32
N TYR A 206 54.29 4.15 -8.28
CA TYR A 206 52.91 3.84 -7.93
C TYR A 206 51.87 4.54 -8.80
N LEU A 207 52.26 5.52 -9.62
CA LEU A 207 51.37 6.10 -10.64
C LEU A 207 51.56 5.44 -12.01
N SER A 208 52.52 4.52 -12.14
CA SER A 208 52.65 3.68 -13.33
C SER A 208 51.51 2.66 -13.44
N LEU A 209 51.10 2.39 -14.68
CA LEU A 209 50.00 1.50 -14.99
C LEU A 209 50.45 0.03 -14.94
N THR A 210 50.29 -0.63 -13.79
CA THR A 210 50.59 -2.08 -13.61
C THR A 210 49.48 -2.96 -14.19
N ILE A 211 49.70 -4.27 -14.30
CA ILE A 211 48.68 -5.21 -14.82
C ILE A 211 47.43 -5.18 -13.93
N GLU A 212 47.61 -5.14 -12.61
CA GLU A 212 46.53 -5.09 -11.63
C GLU A 212 45.71 -3.81 -11.77
N LYS A 213 46.36 -2.67 -12.00
CA LYS A 213 45.67 -1.39 -12.23
C LYS A 213 44.96 -1.34 -13.58
N ARG A 214 45.50 -1.96 -14.63
CA ARG A 214 44.78 -2.09 -15.91
C ARG A 214 43.50 -2.90 -15.75
N TYR A 215 43.55 -3.98 -14.96
CA TYR A 215 42.36 -4.74 -14.63
C TYR A 215 41.36 -3.87 -13.86
N LEU A 216 41.80 -3.18 -12.81
CA LEU A 216 40.97 -2.24 -12.04
C LEU A 216 40.25 -1.23 -12.95
N ILE A 217 41.00 -0.51 -13.79
CA ILE A 217 40.46 0.52 -14.68
C ILE A 217 39.49 -0.08 -15.71
N ARG A 218 39.76 -1.29 -16.21
CA ARG A 218 38.87 -1.97 -17.17
C ARG A 218 37.55 -2.42 -16.53
N GLU A 219 37.59 -2.95 -15.31
CA GLU A 219 36.35 -3.34 -14.63
C GLU A 219 35.53 -2.10 -14.24
N LEU A 220 36.22 -1.03 -13.79
CA LEU A 220 35.57 0.26 -13.53
C LEU A 220 34.89 0.81 -14.79
N HIS A 221 35.57 0.74 -15.94
CA HIS A 221 34.99 1.10 -17.24
C HIS A 221 33.71 0.32 -17.54
N SER A 222 33.71 -1.00 -17.34
CA SER A 222 32.53 -1.84 -17.57
C SER A 222 31.34 -1.40 -16.71
N ILE A 223 31.58 -1.20 -15.41
CA ILE A 223 30.53 -0.80 -14.47
C ILE A 223 29.97 0.58 -14.82
N LEU A 224 30.84 1.52 -15.22
CA LEU A 224 30.42 2.86 -15.63
C LEU A 224 29.54 2.83 -16.88
N LEU A 225 29.86 1.98 -17.86
CA LEU A 225 28.99 1.78 -19.03
C LEU A 225 27.63 1.19 -18.65
N GLU A 226 27.61 0.21 -17.74
CA GLU A 226 26.36 -0.38 -17.24
C GLU A 226 25.50 0.66 -16.49
N ILE A 227 26.13 1.52 -15.68
CA ILE A 227 25.46 2.64 -15.01
C ILE A 227 24.86 3.60 -16.05
N ASP A 228 25.64 4.04 -17.05
CA ASP A 228 25.15 4.98 -18.06
C ASP A 228 24.01 4.41 -18.90
N GLU A 229 24.13 3.15 -19.33
CA GLU A 229 23.06 2.44 -20.06
C GLU A 229 21.79 2.36 -19.22
N LYS A 230 21.93 1.95 -17.95
CA LYS A 230 20.80 1.84 -17.02
C LYS A 230 20.14 3.20 -16.76
N LEU A 231 20.93 4.26 -16.64
CA LEU A 231 20.43 5.62 -16.50
C LEU A 231 19.79 6.13 -17.80
N THR A 232 20.13 5.60 -18.97
CA THR A 232 19.54 6.01 -20.25
C THR A 232 18.19 5.33 -20.55
N VAL A 233 17.99 4.08 -20.09
CA VAL A 233 16.82 3.24 -20.42
C VAL A 233 15.56 3.52 -19.56
N LEU A 234 15.70 4.24 -18.44
CA LEU A 234 14.58 4.67 -17.57
C LEU A 234 14.05 6.06 -17.93
#